data_AF-F6EGW4-F1
#
_entry.id   AF-F6EGW4-F1
#
_cell.length_a   1.000
_cell.length_b   1.000
_cell.length_c   1.000
_cell.angle_alpha   90.00
_cell.angle_beta   90.00
_cell.angle_gamma   90.00
#
_symmetry.space_group_name_H-M   'P 1'
#
loop_
_entity.id
_entity.type
_entity.pdbx_description
1 polymer ?
#
loop_
_entity_poly.entity_id
_entity_poly.type
_entity_poly.pdbx_seq_one_letter_code
_entity_poly.pdbx_strand_id
1 'polypeptide(L)'
;MTSTETRVRNIADVVLGVRGVAELHGGRFGSLGTYLAGERITGVRIDDDGTVEVHVSLNIDAPIRKTAENIRAAVAQLEHGPINITIEDLT
;
A
#
# COMPACT_ATOMS: atom_id res chain seq x y z
N MET A 1 -18.76 3.72 -8.20
CA MET A 1 -17.50 3.23 -7.60
C MET A 1 -17.52 1.71 -7.69
N THR A 2 -16.59 1.11 -8.43
CA THR A 2 -16.50 -0.34 -8.59
C THR A 2 -16.01 -0.99 -7.30
N SER A 3 -16.22 -2.30 -7.15
CA SER A 3 -15.77 -3.05 -5.96
C SER A 3 -14.25 -2.93 -5.76
N THR A 4 -13.48 -3.02 -6.84
CA THR A 4 -12.01 -2.89 -6.81
C THR A 4 -11.55 -1.49 -6.40
N GLU A 5 -12.18 -0.43 -6.91
CA GLU A 5 -11.86 0.96 -6.52
C GLU A 5 -12.03 1.18 -5.01
N THR A 6 -13.08 0.57 -4.44
CA THR A 6 -13.36 0.66 -3.00
C THR A 6 -12.29 -0.09 -2.19
N ARG A 7 -11.88 -1.27 -2.65
CA ARG A 7 -10.83 -2.08 -2.01
C ARG A 7 -9.49 -1.35 -1.99
N VAL A 8 -9.04 -0.84 -3.13
CA VAL A 8 -7.76 -0.12 -3.24
C VAL A 8 -7.72 1.10 -2.32
N ARG A 9 -8.82 1.86 -2.24
CA ARG A 9 -8.91 2.99 -1.30
C ARG A 9 -8.81 2.56 0.15
N ASN A 10 -9.56 1.55 0.56
CA ASN A 10 -9.54 1.07 1.94
C ASN A 10 -8.14 0.57 2.34
N ILE A 11 -7.42 -0.09 1.42
CA ILE A 11 -6.03 -0.50 1.63
C ILE A 11 -5.12 0.73 1.78
N ALA A 12 -5.23 1.71 0.88
CA ALA A 12 -4.45 2.95 0.97
C ALA A 12 -4.65 3.66 2.32
N ASP A 13 -5.90 3.82 2.75
CA ASP A 13 -6.25 4.49 4.00
C ASP A 13 -5.69 3.74 5.22
N VAL A 14 -5.79 2.40 5.25
CA VAL A 14 -5.28 1.62 6.39
C VAL A 14 -3.75 1.65 6.47
N VAL A 15 -3.07 1.65 5.33
CA VAL A 15 -1.60 1.70 5.25
C VAL A 15 -1.10 3.06 5.75
N LEU A 16 -1.71 4.16 5.32
CA LEU A 16 -1.37 5.51 5.77
C LEU A 16 -1.66 5.71 7.27
N GLY A 17 -2.57 4.92 7.85
CA GLY A 17 -2.85 4.91 9.29
C GLY A 17 -1.77 4.21 10.14
N VAL A 18 -0.82 3.48 9.54
CA VAL A 18 0.22 2.77 10.28
C VAL A 18 1.33 3.73 10.71
N ARG A 19 1.58 3.79 12.03
CA ARG A 19 2.67 4.60 12.58
C ARG A 19 4.02 4.25 11.94
N GLY A 20 4.70 5.26 11.44
CA GLY A 20 6.01 5.14 10.79
C GLY A 20 5.94 5.05 9.27
N VAL A 21 4.74 4.99 8.68
CA VAL A 21 4.53 5.24 7.24
C VAL A 21 4.51 6.75 7.01
N ALA A 22 5.34 7.23 6.09
CA ALA A 22 5.35 8.63 5.67
C ALA A 22 4.31 8.86 4.57
N GLU A 23 4.33 8.01 3.54
CA GLU A 23 3.44 8.10 2.39
C GLU A 23 3.38 6.78 1.60
N LEU A 24 2.39 6.68 0.71
CA LEU A 24 2.36 5.66 -0.34
C LEU A 24 3.28 6.09 -1.49
N HIS A 25 4.15 5.19 -1.92
CA HIS A 25 5.16 5.49 -2.94
C HIS A 25 4.83 4.77 -4.25
N GLY A 26 4.96 5.45 -5.39
CA GLY A 26 4.64 4.88 -6.69
C GLY A 26 5.66 3.88 -7.25
N GLY A 27 6.59 3.39 -6.42
CA GLY A 27 7.77 2.65 -6.84
C GLY A 27 8.83 3.51 -7.54
N ARG A 28 10.00 2.91 -7.83
CA ARG A 28 11.20 3.55 -8.43
C ARG A 28 10.98 4.41 -9.70
N PHE A 29 9.81 4.34 -10.35
CA PHE A 29 9.45 5.17 -11.51
C PHE A 29 8.04 5.79 -11.43
N GLY A 30 7.39 5.78 -10.26
CA GLY A 30 5.98 6.18 -10.17
C GLY A 30 5.05 5.27 -10.99
N SER A 31 5.46 4.04 -11.28
CA SER A 31 4.72 3.09 -12.11
C SER A 31 3.69 2.27 -11.34
N LEU A 32 3.82 2.19 -10.00
CA LEU A 32 2.87 1.47 -9.16
C LEU A 32 1.75 2.39 -8.68
N GLY A 33 0.56 2.09 -9.15
CA GLY A 33 -0.66 2.79 -8.76
C GLY A 33 -1.84 2.27 -9.56
N THR A 34 -3.00 2.30 -8.94
CA THR A 34 -4.26 1.92 -9.58
C THR A 34 -4.94 3.17 -10.11
N TYR A 35 -5.21 3.20 -11.41
CA TYR A 35 -6.03 4.23 -12.02
C TYR A 35 -7.51 3.91 -11.81
N LEU A 36 -8.22 4.82 -11.17
CA LEU A 36 -9.66 4.78 -10.98
C LEU A 36 -10.32 5.80 -11.91
N ALA A 37 -11.65 5.81 -11.99
CA ALA A 37 -12.37 6.81 -12.79
C ALA A 37 -12.21 8.23 -12.20
N GLY A 38 -11.17 8.96 -12.65
CA GLY A 38 -10.92 10.36 -12.31
C GLY A 38 -9.83 10.60 -11.26
N GLU A 39 -9.22 9.54 -10.72
CA GLU A 39 -8.12 9.66 -9.76
C GLU A 39 -7.16 8.49 -9.89
N ARG A 40 -5.94 8.68 -9.39
CA ARG A 40 -4.93 7.62 -9.31
C ARG A 40 -4.58 7.41 -7.84
N ILE A 41 -4.75 6.19 -7.35
CA ILE A 41 -4.23 5.80 -6.05
C ILE A 41 -2.82 5.23 -6.26
N THR A 42 -1.82 5.98 -5.82
CA THR A 42 -0.41 5.61 -5.92
C THR A 42 -0.06 4.56 -4.86
N GLY A 43 0.90 3.67 -5.17
CA GLY A 43 1.49 2.77 -4.18
C GLY A 43 0.63 1.58 -3.75
N VAL A 44 -0.58 1.41 -4.33
CA VAL A 44 -1.42 0.22 -4.12
C VAL A 44 -1.88 -0.34 -5.47
N ARG A 45 -1.75 -1.66 -5.63
CA ARG A 45 -2.29 -2.42 -6.77
C ARG A 45 -2.84 -3.76 -6.29
N ILE A 46 -3.93 -4.21 -6.91
CA ILE A 46 -4.46 -5.57 -6.75
C ILE A 46 -4.38 -6.22 -8.12
N ASP A 47 -3.58 -7.27 -8.25
CA ASP A 47 -3.41 -8.02 -9.49
C ASP A 47 -4.59 -8.97 -9.73
N ASP A 48 -4.73 -9.47 -10.97
CA ASP A 48 -5.87 -10.31 -11.37
C ASP A 48 -5.96 -11.63 -10.58
N ASP A 49 -4.83 -12.12 -10.04
CA ASP A 49 -4.76 -13.29 -9.17
C ASP A 49 -5.12 -12.99 -7.69
N GLY A 50 -5.42 -11.73 -7.37
CA GLY A 50 -5.75 -11.25 -6.04
C GLY A 50 -4.54 -10.86 -5.18
N THR A 51 -3.32 -10.86 -5.72
CA THR A 51 -2.13 -10.37 -5.03
C THR A 51 -2.22 -8.88 -4.79
N VAL A 52 -1.95 -8.44 -3.56
CA VAL A 52 -1.93 -7.04 -3.16
C VAL A 52 -0.49 -6.56 -3.10
N GLU A 53 -0.14 -5.58 -3.92
CA GLU A 53 1.15 -4.91 -3.92
C GLU A 53 1.01 -3.54 -3.24
N VAL A 54 1.85 -3.30 -2.22
CA VAL A 54 1.90 -2.05 -1.46
C VAL A 54 3.32 -1.50 -1.43
N HIS A 55 3.50 -0.29 -1.93
CA HIS A 55 4.78 0.41 -1.96
C HIS A 55 4.69 1.66 -1.09
N VAL A 56 5.63 1.81 -0.15
CA VAL A 56 5.62 2.87 0.86
C VAL A 56 6.99 3.48 1.07
N SER A 57 7.00 4.73 1.53
CA SER A 57 8.13 5.34 2.20
C SER A 57 7.87 5.35 3.70
N LEU A 58 8.88 5.06 4.49
CA LEU A 58 8.79 5.11 5.95
C LEU A 58 9.50 6.34 6.51
N ASN A 59 9.14 6.76 7.71
CA ASN A 59 9.92 7.76 8.43
C ASN A 59 11.33 7.21 8.73
N ILE A 60 12.36 8.05 8.70
CA ILE A 60 13.76 7.66 8.88
C ILE A 60 14.05 6.96 10.22
N ASP A 61 13.25 7.24 11.24
CA ASP A 61 13.34 6.66 12.59
C ASP A 61 12.43 5.42 12.79
N ALA A 62 11.63 5.05 11.79
CA ALA A 62 10.70 3.95 11.91
C ALA A 62 11.42 2.59 11.94
N PRO A 63 11.00 1.65 12.80
CA PRO A 63 11.57 0.31 12.84
C PRO A 63 11.11 -0.52 11.63
N ILE A 64 11.83 -0.40 10.50
CA ILE A 64 11.47 -0.89 9.16
C ILE A 64 10.73 -2.23 9.15
N ARG A 65 11.34 -3.29 9.70
CA ARG A 65 10.75 -4.64 9.70
C ARG A 65 9.41 -4.68 10.44
N LYS A 66 9.36 -4.09 11.62
CA LYS A 66 8.15 -4.05 12.45
C LYS A 66 7.06 -3.20 11.79
N THR A 67 7.44 -2.10 11.14
CA THR A 67 6.49 -1.28 10.38
C THR A 67 5.91 -2.07 9.20
N ALA A 68 6.72 -2.78 8.43
CA ALA A 68 6.24 -3.64 7.34
C ALA A 68 5.32 -4.78 7.84
N GLU A 69 5.64 -5.40 8.98
CA GLU A 69 4.77 -6.39 9.63
C GLU A 69 3.42 -5.80 10.05
N ASN A 70 3.41 -4.60 10.63
CA ASN A 70 2.18 -3.91 11.02
C ASN A 70 1.32 -3.54 9.79
N ILE A 71 1.95 -3.05 8.71
CA ILE A 71 1.27 -2.79 7.44
C ILE A 71 0.63 -4.08 6.92
N ARG A 72 1.40 -5.17 6.88
CA ARG A 72 0.89 -6.48 6.43
C ARG A 72 -0.30 -6.94 7.25
N ALA A 73 -0.22 -6.82 8.57
CA ALA A 73 -1.29 -7.21 9.48
C ALA A 73 -2.56 -6.35 9.28
N ALA A 74 -2.40 -5.05 9.03
CA ALA A 74 -3.51 -4.15 8.76
C ALA A 74 -4.21 -4.47 7.43
N VAL A 75 -3.44 -4.67 6.36
CA VAL A 75 -3.98 -5.04 5.04
C VAL A 75 -4.65 -6.42 5.06
N ALA A 76 -4.10 -7.37 5.83
CA ALA A 76 -4.69 -8.71 5.99
C ALA A 76 -6.06 -8.72 6.70
N GLN A 77 -6.49 -7.62 7.31
CA GLN A 77 -7.87 -7.49 7.81
C GLN A 77 -8.89 -7.24 6.69
N LEU A 78 -8.43 -6.75 5.53
CA LEU A 78 -9.26 -6.38 4.38
C LEU A 78 -9.16 -7.42 3.26
N GLU A 79 -8.01 -8.05 3.13
CA GLU A 79 -7.66 -8.90 1.99
C GLU A 79 -7.11 -10.26 2.43
N HIS A 80 -7.44 -11.31 1.69
CA HIS A 80 -7.07 -12.70 2.03
C HIS A 80 -5.98 -13.29 1.11
N GLY A 81 -5.61 -12.61 0.04
CA GLY A 81 -4.58 -13.03 -0.91
C GLY A 81 -3.15 -12.75 -0.44
N PRO A 82 -2.14 -13.09 -1.25
CA PRO A 82 -0.75 -12.70 -0.99
C PRO A 82 -0.62 -11.17 -0.88
N ILE A 83 0.14 -10.70 0.11
CA ILE A 83 0.39 -9.27 0.33
C ILE A 83 1.90 -9.04 0.21
N ASN A 84 2.31 -8.18 -0.69
CA ASN A 84 3.70 -7.81 -0.89
C ASN A 84 3.88 -6.35 -0.48
N ILE A 85 4.93 -6.09 0.31
CA ILE A 85 5.22 -4.77 0.84
C ILE A 85 6.65 -4.44 0.45
N THR A 86 6.79 -3.37 -0.31
CA THR A 86 8.07 -2.82 -0.72
C THR A 86 8.28 -1.49 -0.01
N ILE A 87 9.38 -1.37 0.72
CA ILE A 87 9.84 -0.10 1.27
C ILE A 87 10.77 0.52 0.24
N GLU A 88 10.36 1.64 -0.33
CA GLU A 88 11.06 2.31 -1.42
C GLU A 88 12.08 3.33 -0.91
N ASP A 89 11.74 4.04 0.17
CA ASP A 89 12.59 5.08 0.74
C ASP A 89 12.38 5.26 2.26
N LEU A 90 13.31 5.97 2.88
CA LEU A 90 13.24 6.48 4.25
C LEU A 90 13.35 8.00 4.22
N THR A 91 12.34 8.71 4.75
CA THR A 91 12.25 10.18 4.72
C THR A 91 12.23 10.79 6.13
#